data_AF-A0A9D3RJG9-F1
#
_entry.id   AF-A0A9D3RJG9-F1
#
_cell.length_a   1.000
_cell.length_b   1.000
_cell.length_c   1.000
_cell.angle_alpha   90.00
_cell.angle_beta   90.00
_cell.angle_gamma   90.00
#
_symmetry.space_group_name_H-M   'P 1'
#
loop_
_entity.id
_entity.type
_entity.pdbx_description
1 polymer ?
#
loop_
_entity_poly.entity_id
_entity_poly.type
_entity_poly.pdbx_seq_one_letter_code
_entity_poly.pdbx_strand_id
1 'polypeptide(L)'
;MPKGGRKGGHKGRMRTYTSPEEIDAQMKAEKERKKQEEEEGAALNDSQKRKGVEGLIDIENPNRVAQKTKKVTELELEGPRQLSRREREEIEKQKAKERYMKMHLAGKTDQAKADLARLAIIKKQREDAARKKEEERKAKEAAAAAAAAAKGLHTLCLK
;
A
#
# COMPACT_ATOMS: atom_id res chain seq x y z
N MET A 1 -2.26 21.84 50.22
CA MET A 1 -1.37 20.84 49.57
C MET A 1 -2.06 20.35 48.29
N PRO A 2 -1.51 20.58 47.08
CA PRO A 2 -2.16 20.12 45.85
C PRO A 2 -1.90 18.63 45.62
N LYS A 3 -2.97 17.84 45.44
CA LYS A 3 -2.88 16.40 45.16
C LYS A 3 -2.43 16.21 43.71
N GLY A 4 -1.20 15.74 43.52
CA GLY A 4 -0.62 15.43 42.21
C GLY A 4 -1.40 14.32 41.50
N GLY A 5 -2.15 14.67 40.47
CA GLY A 5 -2.80 13.72 39.57
C GLY A 5 -1.76 12.96 38.77
N ARG A 6 -1.72 11.62 38.91
CA ARG A 6 -0.95 10.73 38.03
C ARG A 6 -1.49 10.86 36.60
N LYS A 7 -0.78 11.60 35.74
CA LYS A 7 -0.91 11.48 34.28
C LYS A 7 -0.51 10.05 33.89
N GLY A 8 -1.50 9.17 33.74
CA GLY A 8 -1.33 7.83 33.22
C GLY A 8 -0.62 7.89 31.87
N GLY A 9 0.61 7.39 31.82
CA GLY A 9 1.42 7.42 30.61
C GLY A 9 0.72 6.64 29.50
N HIS A 10 0.64 7.23 28.30
CA HIS A 10 0.27 6.56 27.05
C HIS A 10 1.27 5.45 26.62
N LYS A 11 2.08 4.93 27.53
CA LYS A 11 3.12 3.92 27.29
C LYS A 11 2.59 2.52 27.60
N GLY A 12 1.43 2.18 27.03
CA GLY A 12 0.76 0.91 27.32
C GLY A 12 -0.60 0.72 26.65
N ARG A 13 -1.14 1.73 25.96
CA ARG A 13 -2.31 1.52 25.11
C ARG A 13 -1.83 0.74 23.88
N MET A 14 -2.19 -0.55 23.81
CA MET A 14 -1.93 -1.41 22.65
C MET A 14 -2.35 -0.63 21.39
N ARG A 15 -1.45 -0.51 20.41
CA ARG A 15 -1.79 0.05 19.10
C ARG A 15 -2.79 -0.91 18.48
N THR A 16 -4.06 -0.53 18.51
CA THR A 16 -5.10 -1.19 17.71
C THR A 16 -4.78 -0.87 16.27
N TYR A 17 -4.23 -1.85 15.55
CA TYR A 17 -4.10 -1.77 14.11
C TYR A 17 -5.51 -1.90 13.54
N THR A 18 -5.94 -0.92 12.74
CA THR A 18 -7.17 -1.02 11.97
C THR A 18 -7.16 -2.34 11.22
N SER A 19 -8.19 -3.15 11.39
CA SER A 19 -8.26 -4.46 10.74
C SER A 19 -8.29 -4.26 9.22
N PRO A 20 -7.72 -5.17 8.41
CA PRO A 20 -7.77 -5.07 6.96
C PRO A 20 -9.21 -4.94 6.42
N GLU A 21 -10.17 -5.60 7.07
CA GLU A 21 -11.59 -5.52 6.73
C GLU A 21 -12.20 -4.12 6.96
N GLU A 22 -11.79 -3.42 8.02
CA GLU A 22 -12.24 -2.05 8.29
C GLU A 22 -11.70 -1.05 7.24
N ILE A 23 -10.49 -1.27 6.74
CA ILE A 23 -9.89 -0.43 5.70
C ILE A 23 -10.64 -0.65 4.37
N ASP A 24 -10.93 -1.91 4.02
CA ASP A 24 -11.66 -2.24 2.80
C ASP A 24 -13.10 -1.72 2.84
N ALA A 25 -13.76 -1.79 4.00
CA ALA A 25 -15.10 -1.23 4.18
C ALA A 25 -15.13 0.29 3.99
N GLN A 26 -14.13 1.02 4.51
CA GLN A 26 -14.01 2.46 4.33
C GLN A 26 -13.79 2.83 2.87
N MET A 27 -12.90 2.13 2.17
CA MET A 27 -12.61 2.37 0.75
C MET A 27 -13.83 2.08 -0.14
N LYS A 28 -14.62 1.05 0.20
CA LYS A 28 -15.86 0.74 -0.52
C LYS A 28 -16.92 1.81 -0.32
N ALA A 29 -17.09 2.31 0.91
CA ALA A 29 -18.05 3.36 1.22
C ALA A 29 -17.75 4.68 0.49
N GLU A 30 -16.48 5.08 0.39
CA GLU A 30 -16.08 6.27 -0.38
C GLU A 30 -16.35 6.11 -1.88
N LYS A 31 -16.12 4.91 -2.43
CA LYS A 31 -16.36 4.62 -3.84
C LYS A 31 -17.85 4.67 -4.19
N GLU A 32 -18.72 4.20 -3.31
CA GLU A 32 -20.18 4.25 -3.51
C GLU A 32 -20.71 5.68 -3.45
N ARG A 33 -20.22 6.50 -2.52
CA ARG A 33 -20.58 7.94 -2.45
C ARG A 33 -20.22 8.70 -3.71
N LYS A 34 -19.00 8.49 -4.22
CA LYS A 34 -18.55 9.15 -5.45
C LYS A 34 -19.39 8.75 -6.67
N LYS A 35 -19.83 7.50 -6.73
CA LYS A 35 -20.68 7.01 -7.83
C LYS A 35 -22.08 7.63 -7.81
N GLN A 36 -22.65 7.86 -6.63
CA GLN A 36 -23.96 8.52 -6.49
C GLN A 36 -23.89 9.99 -6.94
N GLU A 37 -22.81 10.69 -6.60
CA GLU A 37 -22.61 12.10 -7.00
C GLU A 37 -22.46 12.27 -8.53
N GLU A 38 -21.86 11.29 -9.22
CA GLU A 38 -21.76 11.29 -10.69
C GLU A 38 -23.10 11.01 -11.40
N GLU A 39 -24.02 10.27 -10.75
CA GLU A 39 -25.31 9.89 -11.34
C GLU A 39 -26.35 11.02 -11.26
N GLU A 40 -26.32 11.83 -10.19
CA GLU A 40 -27.21 13.00 -10.06
C GLU A 40 -26.87 14.16 -11.03
N GLY A 41 -25.62 14.25 -11.50
CA GLY A 41 -25.19 15.29 -12.44
C GLY A 41 -25.66 15.11 -13.90
N ALA A 42 -26.17 13.94 -14.27
CA ALA A 42 -26.47 13.59 -15.66
C ALA A 42 -27.94 13.83 -16.10
N ALA A 43 -28.84 14.19 -15.18
CA ALA A 43 -30.29 14.20 -15.44
C ALA A 43 -30.87 15.53 -16.02
N LEU A 44 -30.05 16.56 -16.29
CA LEU A 44 -30.54 17.92 -16.57
C LEU A 44 -30.50 18.39 -18.05
N ASN A 45 -30.33 17.50 -19.06
CA ASN A 45 -30.02 17.95 -20.44
C ASN A 45 -31.01 17.53 -21.57
N ASP A 46 -32.15 16.88 -21.30
CA ASP A 46 -32.94 16.23 -22.38
C ASP A 46 -34.35 16.80 -22.67
N SER A 47 -34.59 18.10 -22.47
CA SER A 47 -35.98 18.64 -22.53
C SER A 47 -36.25 19.84 -23.47
N GLN A 48 -35.44 20.07 -24.51
CA GLN A 48 -35.75 21.11 -25.51
C GLN A 48 -36.56 20.56 -26.70
N LYS A 49 -37.89 20.40 -26.53
CA LYS A 49 -38.83 20.15 -27.64
C LYS A 49 -39.14 21.46 -28.38
N ARG A 50 -38.92 21.49 -29.70
CA ARG A 50 -39.20 22.64 -30.59
C ARG A 50 -40.71 22.92 -30.66
N LYS A 51 -41.12 24.19 -30.76
CA LYS A 51 -42.52 24.64 -30.73
C LYS A 51 -42.87 25.39 -32.02
N GLY A 52 -44.08 25.20 -32.54
CA GLY A 52 -44.63 26.01 -33.65
C GLY A 52 -44.34 25.45 -35.05
N VAL A 53 -44.20 26.35 -36.04
CA VAL A 53 -43.96 26.06 -37.48
C VAL A 53 -42.49 25.67 -37.76
N GLU A 54 -41.68 25.55 -36.71
CA GLU A 54 -40.27 25.12 -36.77
C GLU A 54 -40.15 23.63 -37.12
N GLY A 55 -40.30 23.31 -38.40
CA GLY A 55 -40.19 21.95 -38.93
C GLY A 55 -41.00 21.69 -40.19
N LEU A 56 -41.85 22.64 -40.60
CA LEU A 56 -42.72 22.51 -41.78
C LEU A 56 -42.06 22.98 -43.08
N ILE A 57 -40.98 23.77 -43.00
CA ILE A 57 -40.24 24.25 -44.18
C ILE A 57 -39.12 23.25 -44.49
N ASP A 58 -39.14 22.70 -45.71
CA ASP A 58 -38.10 21.81 -46.21
C ASP A 58 -36.80 22.57 -46.44
N ILE A 59 -35.76 22.22 -45.67
CA ILE A 59 -34.44 22.84 -45.77
C ILE A 59 -33.65 22.11 -46.87
N GLU A 60 -33.76 22.60 -48.11
CA GLU A 60 -33.04 22.14 -49.32
C GLU A 60 -31.58 22.63 -49.37
N ASN A 61 -30.86 22.61 -48.25
CA ASN A 61 -29.44 22.96 -48.27
C ASN A 61 -28.63 21.71 -48.70
N PRO A 62 -27.95 21.72 -49.86
CA PRO A 62 -27.21 20.56 -50.37
C PRO A 62 -26.01 20.17 -49.51
N ASN A 63 -25.50 21.08 -48.68
CA ASN A 63 -24.46 20.80 -47.68
C ASN A 63 -25.03 20.42 -46.30
N ARG A 64 -26.35 20.28 -46.17
CA ARG A 64 -26.98 19.92 -44.89
C ARG A 64 -26.81 18.43 -44.62
N VAL A 65 -25.94 18.13 -43.67
CA VAL A 65 -25.78 16.77 -43.15
C VAL A 65 -26.99 16.44 -42.26
N ALA A 66 -27.95 15.68 -42.78
CA ALA A 66 -29.08 15.18 -42.00
C ALA A 66 -28.61 14.15 -40.97
N GLN A 67 -28.72 14.50 -39.69
CA GLN A 67 -28.40 13.58 -38.59
C GLN A 67 -29.48 12.50 -38.50
N LYS A 68 -29.18 11.30 -39.03
CA LYS A 68 -30.02 10.12 -38.85
C LYS A 68 -29.72 9.54 -37.46
N THR A 69 -30.74 9.40 -36.62
CA THR A 69 -30.63 8.77 -35.31
C THR A 69 -30.42 7.26 -35.49
N LYS A 70 -29.15 6.82 -35.46
CA LYS A 70 -28.83 5.40 -35.40
C LYS A 70 -29.12 4.86 -34.00
N LYS A 71 -29.70 3.67 -33.92
CA LYS A 71 -29.96 3.01 -32.63
C LYS A 71 -28.62 2.58 -32.02
N VAL A 72 -28.47 2.78 -30.71
CA VAL A 72 -27.24 2.49 -29.94
C VAL A 72 -26.73 1.05 -30.14
N THR A 73 -27.63 0.12 -30.45
CA THR A 73 -27.34 -1.30 -30.70
C THR A 73 -26.61 -1.59 -32.02
N GLU A 74 -26.62 -0.65 -32.97
CA GLU A 74 -26.07 -0.82 -34.32
C GLU A 74 -24.71 -0.10 -34.49
N LEU A 75 -24.20 0.50 -33.41
CA LEU A 75 -22.84 1.03 -33.33
C LEU A 75 -21.91 -0.12 -32.92
N GLU A 76 -21.42 -0.88 -33.89
CA GLU A 76 -20.27 -1.77 -33.69
C GLU A 76 -19.04 -0.93 -33.32
N LEU A 77 -18.79 -0.83 -32.02
CA LEU A 77 -17.56 -0.29 -31.42
C LEU A 77 -16.43 -1.31 -31.57
N GLU A 78 -16.14 -1.75 -32.80
CA GLU A 78 -15.06 -2.68 -33.08
C GLU A 78 -13.73 -1.90 -33.15
N GLY A 79 -13.23 -1.53 -31.98
CA GLY A 79 -11.93 -0.90 -31.81
C GLY A 79 -11.66 -0.62 -30.34
N PRO A 80 -10.43 -0.84 -29.83
CA PRO A 80 -10.12 -0.59 -28.43
C PRO A 80 -10.48 0.85 -28.09
N ARG A 81 -11.48 1.00 -27.21
CA ARG A 81 -12.00 2.27 -26.72
C ARG A 81 -10.81 3.12 -26.30
N GLN A 82 -10.51 4.13 -27.11
CA GLN A 82 -9.35 4.97 -26.88
C GLN A 82 -9.61 5.76 -25.59
N LEU A 83 -9.03 5.28 -24.49
CA LEU A 83 -9.11 5.93 -23.18
C LEU A 83 -8.82 7.41 -23.35
N SER A 84 -9.67 8.24 -22.76
CA SER A 84 -9.56 9.69 -22.78
C SER A 84 -8.15 10.09 -22.35
N ARG A 85 -7.63 11.21 -22.87
CA ARG A 85 -6.30 11.73 -22.50
C ARG A 85 -6.10 11.75 -20.97
N ARG A 86 -7.16 12.09 -20.24
CA ARG A 86 -7.19 12.08 -18.76
C ARG A 86 -7.03 10.68 -18.17
N GLU A 87 -7.74 9.69 -18.71
CA GLU A 87 -7.68 8.30 -18.24
C GLU A 87 -6.31 7.67 -18.50
N ARG A 88 -5.66 8.02 -19.63
CA ARG A 88 -4.30 7.55 -19.93
C ARG A 88 -3.27 8.08 -18.94
N GLU A 89 -3.33 9.37 -18.64
CA GLU A 89 -2.43 10.02 -17.67
C GLU A 89 -2.67 9.48 -16.24
N GLU A 90 -3.92 9.21 -15.86
CA GLU A 90 -4.22 8.60 -14.56
C GLU A 90 -3.72 7.15 -14.43
N ILE A 91 -3.90 6.33 -15.47
CA ILE A 91 -3.39 4.95 -15.50
C ILE A 91 -1.86 4.95 -15.47
N GLU A 92 -1.21 5.86 -16.20
CA GLU A 92 0.25 5.97 -16.16
C GLU A 92 0.75 6.42 -14.78
N LYS A 93 0.06 7.37 -14.15
CA LYS A 93 0.35 7.81 -12.77
C LYS A 93 0.18 6.67 -11.77
N GLN A 94 -0.86 5.84 -11.92
CA GLN A 94 -1.06 4.64 -11.11
C GLN A 94 0.06 3.62 -11.33
N LYS A 95 0.36 3.29 -12.59
CA LYS A 95 1.44 2.37 -12.96
C LYS A 95 2.82 2.85 -12.47
N ALA A 96 3.08 4.15 -12.51
CA ALA A 96 4.33 4.72 -12.01
C ALA A 96 4.45 4.58 -10.49
N LYS A 97 3.36 4.84 -9.75
CA LYS A 97 3.29 4.59 -8.30
C LYS A 97 3.47 3.11 -7.97
N GLU A 98 2.76 2.23 -8.65
CA GLU A 98 2.89 0.78 -8.48
C GLU A 98 4.31 0.30 -8.78
N ARG A 99 4.93 0.80 -9.85
CA ARG A 99 6.33 0.48 -10.19
C ARG A 99 7.28 0.97 -9.11
N TYR A 100 7.08 2.18 -8.59
CA TYR A 100 7.88 2.71 -7.49
C TYR A 100 7.72 1.85 -6.22
N MET A 101 6.48 1.53 -5.84
CA MET A 101 6.18 0.67 -4.69
C MET A 101 6.77 -0.72 -4.86
N LYS A 102 6.64 -1.32 -6.05
CA LYS A 102 7.23 -2.63 -6.38
C LYS A 102 8.76 -2.60 -6.29
N MET A 103 9.41 -1.56 -6.80
CA MET A 103 10.86 -1.38 -6.69
C MET A 103 11.29 -1.14 -5.24
N HIS A 104 10.50 -0.42 -4.45
CA HIS A 104 10.76 -0.18 -3.03
C HIS A 104 10.65 -1.46 -2.21
N LEU A 105 9.58 -2.23 -2.40
CA LEU A 105 9.40 -3.55 -1.77
C LEU A 105 10.49 -4.54 -2.19
N ALA A 106 10.92 -4.49 -3.45
CA ALA A 106 12.05 -5.29 -3.93
C ALA A 106 13.41 -4.84 -3.38
N GLY A 107 13.47 -3.78 -2.56
CA GLY A 107 14.72 -3.28 -1.99
C GLY A 107 15.61 -2.55 -3.00
N LYS A 108 15.07 -2.12 -4.14
CA LYS A 108 15.86 -1.52 -5.23
C LYS A 108 15.96 0.01 -5.13
N THR A 109 15.06 0.66 -4.39
CA THR A 109 15.16 2.09 -4.06
C THR A 109 16.27 2.32 -3.07
N ASP A 110 16.92 3.48 -3.11
CA ASP A 110 18.07 3.77 -2.25
C ASP A 110 17.70 3.77 -0.77
N GLN A 111 16.47 4.19 -0.45
CA GLN A 111 15.91 4.10 0.90
C GLN A 111 15.81 2.64 1.38
N ALA A 112 15.22 1.76 0.58
CA ALA A 112 15.06 0.36 0.96
C ALA A 112 16.41 -0.39 1.02
N LYS A 113 17.35 -0.04 0.13
CA LYS A 113 18.75 -0.54 0.23
C LYS A 113 19.41 -0.11 1.52
N ALA A 114 19.25 1.15 1.93
CA ALA A 114 19.83 1.67 3.16
C ALA A 114 19.25 0.95 4.39
N ASP A 115 17.94 0.71 4.42
CA ASP A 115 17.30 -0.01 5.52
C ASP A 115 17.69 -1.49 5.55
N LEU A 116 17.80 -2.16 4.40
CA LEU A 116 18.35 -3.52 4.33
C LEU A 116 19.81 -3.58 4.79
N ALA A 117 20.64 -2.61 4.42
CA ALA A 117 22.02 -2.52 4.87
C ALA A 117 22.11 -2.31 6.39
N ARG A 118 21.27 -1.43 6.97
CA ARG A 118 21.15 -1.25 8.42
C ARG A 118 20.76 -2.55 9.12
N LEU A 119 19.75 -3.25 8.61
CA LEU A 119 19.32 -4.54 9.16
C LEU A 119 20.42 -5.59 9.05
N ALA A 120 21.18 -5.63 7.96
CA ALA A 120 22.31 -6.53 7.79
C ALA A 120 23.42 -6.26 8.82
N ILE A 121 23.73 -4.99 9.10
CA ILE A 121 24.69 -4.61 10.15
C ILE A 121 24.21 -5.10 11.52
N ILE A 122 22.93 -4.90 11.85
CA ILE A 122 22.37 -5.38 13.13
C ILE A 122 22.42 -6.91 13.21
N LYS A 123 22.10 -7.62 12.13
CA LYS A 123 22.20 -9.08 12.08
C LYS A 123 23.63 -9.56 12.33
N LYS A 124 24.62 -8.95 11.67
CA LYS A 124 26.05 -9.25 11.89
C LYS A 124 26.46 -9.00 13.34
N GLN A 125 26.13 -7.82 13.89
CA GLN A 125 26.44 -7.50 15.29
C GLN A 125 25.81 -8.49 16.28
N ARG A 126 24.59 -8.96 16.00
CA ARG A 126 23.92 -9.97 16.82
C ARG A 126 24.59 -11.33 16.71
N GLU A 127 24.94 -11.76 15.50
CA GLU A 127 25.67 -13.00 15.27
C GLU A 127 27.05 -12.97 15.93
N ASP A 128 27.82 -11.90 15.73
CA ASP A 128 29.14 -11.73 16.34
C ASP A 128 29.06 -11.70 17.86
N ALA A 129 28.05 -11.05 18.43
CA ALA A 129 27.81 -11.05 19.88
C ALA A 129 27.40 -12.45 20.40
N ALA A 130 26.60 -13.19 19.63
CA ALA A 130 26.23 -14.58 19.97
C ALA A 130 27.46 -15.49 19.91
N ARG A 131 28.27 -15.42 18.86
CA ARG A 131 29.53 -16.17 18.74
C ARG A 131 30.50 -15.83 19.87
N LYS A 132 30.72 -14.55 20.17
CA LYS A 132 31.57 -14.14 21.30
C LYS A 132 31.06 -14.69 22.64
N LYS A 133 29.75 -14.67 22.88
CA LYS A 133 29.15 -15.26 24.08
C LYS A 133 29.32 -16.78 24.15
N GLU A 134 29.18 -17.48 23.02
CA GLU A 134 29.39 -18.94 22.98
C GLU A 134 30.86 -19.31 23.16
N GLU A 135 31.79 -18.58 22.56
CA GLU A 135 33.22 -18.77 22.74
C GLU A 135 33.66 -18.49 24.18
N GLU A 136 33.18 -17.40 24.78
CA GLU A 136 33.44 -17.09 26.19
C GLU A 136 32.83 -18.17 27.12
N ARG A 137 31.63 -18.65 26.82
CA ARG A 137 31.00 -19.74 27.57
C ARG A 137 31.81 -21.03 27.45
N LYS A 138 32.23 -21.43 26.25
CA LYS A 138 33.06 -22.62 26.02
C LYS A 138 34.42 -22.50 26.71
N ALA A 139 35.04 -21.32 26.68
CA ALA A 139 36.30 -21.07 27.38
C ALA A 139 36.13 -21.18 28.90
N LYS A 140 35.05 -20.63 29.46
CA LYS A 140 34.71 -20.76 30.89
C LYS A 140 34.40 -22.20 31.28
N GLU A 141 33.65 -22.94 30.46
CA GLU A 141 33.35 -24.35 30.69
C GLU A 141 34.62 -25.21 30.60
N ALA A 142 35.50 -24.96 29.63
CA ALA A 142 36.81 -25.64 29.53
C ALA A 142 37.73 -25.30 30.71
N ALA A 143 37.77 -24.04 31.15
CA ALA A 143 38.53 -23.63 32.33
C ALA A 143 37.96 -24.24 33.62
N ALA A 144 36.63 -24.30 33.75
CA ALA A 144 35.96 -24.95 34.88
C ALA A 144 36.20 -26.48 34.88
N ALA A 145 36.16 -27.12 33.71
CA ALA A 145 36.47 -28.54 33.55
C ALA A 145 37.96 -28.83 33.87
N ALA A 146 38.88 -28.01 33.39
CA ALA A 146 40.31 -28.12 33.71
C ALA A 146 40.58 -27.90 35.21
N ALA A 147 39.92 -26.91 35.82
CA ALA A 147 40.01 -26.66 37.27
C ALA A 147 39.39 -27.81 38.09
N ALA A 148 38.28 -28.40 37.63
CA ALA A 148 37.68 -29.56 38.27
C ALA A 148 38.58 -30.81 38.16
N ALA A 149 39.17 -31.04 36.99
CA ALA A 149 40.12 -32.13 36.76
C ALA A 149 41.39 -31.97 37.62
N ALA A 150 41.96 -30.76 37.71
CA ALA A 150 43.11 -30.47 38.56
C ALA A 150 42.80 -30.70 40.05
N LYS A 151 41.61 -30.27 40.51
CA LYS A 151 41.14 -30.55 41.88
C LYS A 151 40.98 -32.05 42.13
N GLY A 152 40.42 -32.80 41.18
CA GLY A 152 40.27 -34.26 41.29
C GLY A 152 41.61 -35.01 41.32
N LEU A 153 42.59 -34.57 40.53
CA LEU A 153 43.96 -35.11 40.56
C LEU A 153 44.66 -34.81 41.89
N HIS A 154 44.48 -33.60 42.43
CA HIS A 154 45.05 -33.22 43.72
C HIS A 154 44.47 -34.07 44.87
N THR A 155 43.16 -34.31 44.89
CA THR A 155 42.53 -35.14 45.94
C THR A 155 42.89 -36.62 45.85
N LEU A 156 43.21 -37.13 44.66
CA LEU A 156 43.72 -38.49 44.44
C LEU A 156 45.18 -38.66 44.89
N CYS A 157 46.01 -37.63 44.81
CA CYS A 157 47.42 -37.68 45.21
C CYS A 157 47.62 -37.58 46.74
N LEU A 158 46.60 -37.13 47.49
CA LEU A 158 46.64 -37.00 48.95
C LEU A 158 46.08 -38.24 49.71
N LYS A 159 45.81 -39.34 49.01
CA LYS A 159 45.29 -40.60 49.57
C LYS A 159 46.26 -41.73 49.30
#